data_AF-A0A1F8L0W2-F1
#
_entry.id   AF-A0A1F8L0W2-F1
#
_cell.length_a   1.000
_cell.length_b   1.000
_cell.length_c   1.000
_cell.angle_alpha   90.00
_cell.angle_beta   90.00
_cell.angle_gamma   90.00
#
_symmetry.space_group_name_H-M   'P 1'
#
loop_
_entity.id
_entity.type
_entity.pdbx_description
1 polymer ?
#
loop_
_entity_poly.entity_id
_entity_poly.type
_entity_poly.pdbx_seq_one_letter_code
_entity_poly.pdbx_strand_id
1 'polypeptide(L)'
;MALTPQQFAILAALCESAGATLHRSQLIARIAAVDDEPPSDRAVDLHVSRLRRRLGDGRPARYVDAVYGIGYRLAPAHDEAAPLADATAVLEALPEAVLVLDSRLEIRAVNRSAEVFLGRQRGDLVGRGCDEVLACRTCGAGPLAGPSCLGKAVLAGGSGVRHARALVRAADGPVEVRFSHVPVAAADGTRAVAISIHPTHA
;
A
#
# COMPACT_ATOMS: atom_id res chain seq x y z
N MET A 1 -24.74 3.89 29.52
CA MET A 1 -24.18 3.43 30.81
C MET A 1 -22.89 4.22 31.06
N ALA A 2 -22.78 4.92 32.19
CA ALA A 2 -21.58 5.69 32.54
C ALA A 2 -20.44 4.80 33.07
N LEU A 3 -19.18 5.17 32.82
CA LEU A 3 -18.00 4.48 33.33
C LEU A 3 -17.92 4.56 34.87
N THR A 4 -17.37 3.53 35.52
CA THR A 4 -17.06 3.62 36.96
C THR A 4 -15.79 4.47 37.17
N PRO A 5 -15.53 5.01 38.38
CA PRO A 5 -14.31 5.76 38.66
C PRO A 5 -13.03 5.01 38.28
N GLN A 6 -12.94 3.71 38.58
CA GLN A 6 -11.77 2.89 38.24
C GLN A 6 -11.62 2.72 36.71
N GLN A 7 -12.73 2.50 35.98
CA GLN A 7 -12.70 2.40 34.52
C GLN A 7 -12.29 3.71 33.87
N PHE A 8 -12.77 4.83 34.41
CA PHE A 8 -12.40 6.17 33.96
C PHE A 8 -10.92 6.47 34.26
N ALA A 9 -10.42 6.12 35.44
CA ALA A 9 -9.02 6.28 35.81
C ALA A 9 -8.08 5.50 34.88
N ILE A 10 -8.44 4.27 34.52
CA ILE A 10 -7.69 3.48 33.51
C ILE A 10 -7.71 4.20 32.15
N LEU A 11 -8.89 4.61 31.67
CA LEU A 11 -9.00 5.27 30.38
C LEU A 11 -8.19 6.58 30.34
N ALA A 12 -8.30 7.40 31.38
CA ALA A 12 -7.56 8.65 31.52
C ALA A 12 -6.04 8.40 31.50
N ALA A 13 -5.56 7.41 32.26
CA ALA A 13 -4.15 7.06 32.27
C ALA A 13 -3.63 6.63 30.88
N LEU A 14 -4.42 5.83 30.15
CA LEU A 14 -4.07 5.43 28.78
C LEU A 14 -4.08 6.62 27.81
N CYS A 15 -4.99 7.58 27.98
CA CYS A 15 -5.02 8.83 27.20
C CYS A 15 -3.79 9.71 27.47
N GLU A 16 -3.40 9.83 28.73
CA GLU A 16 -2.22 10.61 29.15
C GLU A 16 -0.89 9.99 28.70
N SER A 17 -0.85 8.67 28.45
CA SER A 17 0.38 7.98 28.07
C SER A 17 0.83 8.24 26.62
N ALA A 18 0.09 9.03 25.84
CA ALA A 18 0.39 9.37 24.45
C ALA A 18 0.69 8.13 23.57
N GLY A 19 -0.01 7.02 23.81
CA GLY A 19 0.16 5.75 23.09
C GLY A 19 1.23 4.81 23.66
N ALA A 20 1.96 5.21 24.71
CA ALA A 20 2.87 4.31 25.43
C ALA A 20 2.08 3.21 26.17
N THR A 21 2.69 2.02 26.23
CA THR A 21 2.14 0.88 26.98
C THR A 21 2.34 1.10 28.48
N LEU A 22 1.24 1.10 29.20
CA LEU A 22 1.24 1.09 30.66
C LEU A 22 1.23 -0.34 31.18
N HIS A 23 2.16 -0.63 32.09
CA HIS A 23 2.18 -1.86 32.85
C HIS A 23 0.98 -1.95 33.80
N ARG A 24 0.59 -3.18 34.17
CA ARG A 24 -0.51 -3.41 35.12
C ARG A 24 -0.29 -2.71 36.45
N SER A 25 0.94 -2.71 36.97
CA SER A 25 1.32 -1.98 38.19
C SER A 25 1.07 -0.48 38.09
N GLN A 26 1.30 0.13 36.93
CA GLN A 26 1.03 1.55 36.70
C GLN A 26 -0.48 1.83 36.68
N LEU A 27 -1.28 0.92 36.11
CA LEU A 27 -2.74 1.03 36.13
C LEU A 27 -3.33 0.77 37.53
N ILE A 28 -2.75 -0.14 38.30
CA ILE A 28 -3.09 -0.38 39.72
C ILE A 28 -2.94 0.91 40.52
N ALA A 29 -1.81 1.61 40.37
CA ALA A 29 -1.58 2.87 41.06
C ALA A 29 -2.64 3.95 40.73
N ARG A 30 -3.16 3.95 39.50
CA ARG A 30 -4.23 4.87 39.08
C ARG A 30 -5.59 4.51 39.66
N ILE A 31 -5.88 3.23 39.83
CA ILE A 31 -7.12 2.75 40.45
C ILE A 31 -7.10 3.01 41.96
N ALA A 32 -5.97 2.71 42.63
CA ALA A 32 -5.81 2.93 44.07
C ALA A 32 -5.88 4.42 44.48
N ALA A 33 -5.69 5.35 43.54
CA ALA A 33 -5.86 6.78 43.78
C ALA A 33 -7.33 7.23 43.83
N VAL A 34 -8.26 6.37 43.39
CA VAL A 34 -9.71 6.69 43.32
C VAL A 34 -10.57 5.70 44.12
N ASP A 35 -9.95 4.71 44.76
CA ASP A 35 -10.60 3.68 45.55
C ASP A 35 -9.60 3.09 46.58
N ASP A 36 -10.04 2.87 47.82
CA ASP A 36 -9.17 2.46 48.94
C ASP A 36 -8.87 0.95 48.95
N GLU A 37 -9.54 0.15 48.11
CA GLU A 37 -9.29 -1.29 48.00
C GLU A 37 -8.11 -1.58 47.04
N PRO A 38 -7.03 -2.25 47.49
CA PRO A 38 -5.85 -2.48 46.66
C PRO A 38 -6.19 -3.43 45.50
N PRO A 39 -6.12 -2.96 44.23
CA PRO A 39 -6.50 -3.78 43.10
C PRO A 39 -5.35 -4.72 42.72
N SER A 40 -5.69 -5.99 42.47
CA SER A 40 -4.76 -6.97 41.91
C SER A 40 -4.63 -6.82 40.38
N ASP A 41 -3.62 -7.45 39.78
CA ASP A 41 -3.49 -7.53 38.31
C ASP A 41 -4.76 -8.10 37.65
N ARG A 42 -5.41 -9.07 38.30
CA ARG A 42 -6.67 -9.67 37.84
C ARG A 42 -7.82 -8.65 37.84
N ALA A 43 -7.81 -7.72 38.80
CA ALA A 43 -8.79 -6.63 38.85
C ALA A 43 -8.59 -5.67 37.67
N VAL A 44 -7.34 -5.33 37.31
CA VAL A 44 -7.06 -4.51 36.13
C VAL A 44 -7.64 -5.14 34.86
N ASP A 45 -7.36 -6.43 34.62
CA ASP A 45 -7.87 -7.14 33.45
C ASP A 45 -9.42 -7.13 33.40
N LEU A 46 -10.08 -7.25 34.55
CA LEU A 46 -11.54 -7.19 34.67
C LEU A 46 -12.09 -5.78 34.38
N HIS A 47 -11.44 -4.73 34.91
CA HIS A 47 -11.83 -3.36 34.62
C HIS A 47 -11.62 -3.01 33.15
N VAL A 48 -10.52 -3.44 32.53
CA VAL A 48 -10.27 -3.26 31.09
C VAL A 48 -11.29 -4.02 30.25
N SER A 49 -11.61 -5.27 30.60
CA SER A 49 -12.64 -6.05 29.90
C SER A 49 -14.01 -5.34 29.93
N ARG A 50 -14.40 -4.83 31.09
CA ARG A 50 -15.66 -4.06 31.27
C ARG A 50 -15.61 -2.72 30.56
N LEU A 51 -14.48 -2.03 30.58
CA LEU A 51 -14.25 -0.77 29.85
C LEU A 51 -14.43 -1.00 28.35
N ARG A 52 -13.73 -1.99 27.77
CA ARG A 52 -13.86 -2.38 26.35
C ARG A 52 -15.31 -2.65 25.96
N ARG A 53 -16.03 -3.43 26.78
CA ARG A 53 -17.46 -3.70 26.54
C ARG A 53 -18.31 -2.43 26.53
N ARG A 54 -18.02 -1.47 27.41
CA ARG A 54 -18.74 -0.19 27.50
C ARG A 54 -18.38 0.79 26.38
N LEU A 55 -17.15 0.71 25.86
CA LEU A 55 -16.70 1.46 24.70
C LEU A 55 -17.19 0.86 23.36
N GLY A 56 -17.79 -0.34 23.38
CA GLY A 56 -18.12 -1.07 22.16
C GLY A 56 -16.87 -1.51 21.39
N ASP A 57 -15.77 -1.75 22.11
CA ASP A 57 -14.48 -2.13 21.53
C ASP A 57 -14.56 -3.56 20.94
N GLY A 58 -13.88 -3.77 19.82
CA GLY A 58 -14.00 -4.96 18.98
C GLY A 58 -12.71 -5.76 18.81
N ARG A 59 -12.72 -6.67 17.84
CA ARG A 59 -11.50 -7.28 17.28
C ARG A 59 -11.45 -6.93 15.79
N PRO A 60 -10.40 -6.23 15.30
CA PRO A 60 -9.25 -5.71 16.07
C PRO A 60 -9.66 -4.64 17.11
N ALA A 61 -8.83 -4.45 18.14
CA ALA A 61 -9.09 -3.45 19.18
C ALA A 61 -9.03 -2.04 18.58
N ARG A 62 -10.09 -1.26 18.79
CA ARG A 62 -10.25 0.11 18.31
C ARG A 62 -9.81 1.14 19.35
N TYR A 63 -9.97 0.84 20.64
CA TYR A 63 -9.73 1.82 21.71
C TYR A 63 -8.66 1.38 22.70
N VAL A 64 -8.73 0.17 23.24
CA VAL A 64 -7.76 -0.31 24.24
C VAL A 64 -7.10 -1.54 23.69
N ASP A 65 -5.78 -1.53 23.49
CA ASP A 65 -4.99 -2.66 23.00
C ASP A 65 -4.28 -3.38 24.17
N ALA A 66 -4.18 -4.71 24.07
CA ALA A 66 -3.51 -5.54 25.08
C ALA A 66 -2.15 -5.99 24.52
N VAL A 67 -1.07 -5.50 25.12
CA VAL A 67 0.29 -5.87 24.75
C VAL A 67 0.71 -7.03 25.62
N TYR A 68 0.78 -8.22 25.03
CA TYR A 68 1.06 -9.47 25.73
C TYR A 68 2.30 -9.37 26.61
N GLY A 69 2.18 -9.79 27.87
CA GLY A 69 3.27 -9.75 28.87
C GLY A 69 3.62 -8.37 29.41
N ILE A 70 3.12 -7.27 28.82
CA ILE A 70 3.50 -5.90 29.20
C ILE A 70 2.35 -5.20 29.92
N GLY A 71 1.18 -5.09 29.27
CA GLY A 71 0.04 -4.36 29.84
C GLY A 71 -0.91 -3.85 28.77
N TYR A 72 -1.34 -2.60 28.91
CA TYR A 72 -2.36 -1.99 28.06
C TYR A 72 -1.92 -0.63 27.53
N ARG A 73 -2.37 -0.28 26.34
CA ARG A 73 -2.22 1.06 25.73
C ARG A 73 -3.52 1.48 25.09
N LEU A 74 -3.65 2.77 24.79
CA LEU A 74 -4.59 3.15 23.74
C LEU A 74 -4.20 2.42 22.44
N ALA A 75 -5.19 1.84 21.78
CA ALA A 75 -4.98 1.32 20.44
C ALA A 75 -4.40 2.46 19.59
N PRO A 76 -3.39 2.19 18.75
CA PRO A 76 -2.94 3.20 17.79
C PRO A 76 -4.18 3.70 17.06
N ALA A 77 -4.26 5.00 16.81
CA ALA A 77 -5.25 5.51 15.88
C ALA A 77 -5.10 4.63 14.63
N HIS A 78 -6.12 3.80 14.37
CA HIS A 78 -6.26 3.25 13.05
C HIS A 78 -6.50 4.50 12.24
N ASP A 79 -5.44 5.00 11.62
CA ASP A 79 -5.59 5.72 10.38
C ASP A 79 -6.37 4.71 9.54
N GLU A 80 -7.69 4.83 9.55
CA GLU A 80 -8.45 4.56 8.35
C GLU A 80 -7.86 5.56 7.36
N ALA A 81 -6.66 5.25 6.83
CA ALA A 81 -6.24 5.72 5.56
C ALA A 81 -7.42 5.31 4.69
N ALA A 82 -8.30 6.29 4.43
CA ALA A 82 -9.43 6.11 3.55
C ALA A 82 -8.86 5.32 2.38
N PRO A 83 -9.45 4.15 2.05
CA PRO A 83 -8.82 3.21 1.14
C PRO A 83 -8.28 4.01 -0.03
N LEU A 84 -6.97 3.90 -0.30
CA LEU A 84 -6.35 4.60 -1.41
C LEU A 84 -7.34 4.49 -2.56
N ALA A 85 -7.77 5.64 -3.09
CA ALA A 85 -8.74 5.69 -4.17
C ALA A 85 -8.35 4.61 -5.19
N ASP A 86 -9.36 3.90 -5.72
CA ASP A 86 -9.26 2.78 -6.68
C ASP A 86 -7.92 2.77 -7.43
N ALA A 87 -7.26 1.62 -7.61
CA ALA A 87 -5.90 1.49 -8.17
C ALA A 87 -5.64 2.38 -9.40
N THR A 88 -6.68 2.68 -10.19
CA THR A 88 -6.75 3.75 -11.19
C THR A 88 -6.22 5.12 -10.70
N ALA A 89 -6.73 5.66 -9.60
CA ALA A 89 -6.33 6.94 -9.03
C ALA A 89 -4.86 6.94 -8.59
N VAL A 90 -4.35 5.82 -8.06
CA VAL A 90 -2.91 5.67 -7.75
C VAL A 90 -2.08 5.74 -9.03
N LEU A 91 -2.48 4.98 -10.06
CA LEU A 91 -1.83 4.97 -11.36
C LEU A 91 -1.81 6.38 -11.99
N GLU A 92 -2.91 7.12 -11.92
CA GLU A 92 -3.04 8.49 -12.45
C GLU A 92 -2.19 9.53 -11.72
N ALA A 93 -1.89 9.31 -10.44
CA ALA A 93 -1.07 10.22 -9.65
C ALA A 93 0.44 10.06 -9.93
N LEU A 94 0.87 8.98 -10.60
CA LEU A 94 2.28 8.73 -10.86
C LEU A 94 2.84 9.72 -11.90
N PRO A 95 3.98 10.38 -11.62
CA PRO A 95 4.56 11.36 -12.53
C PRO A 95 5.25 10.71 -13.74
N GLU A 96 5.66 9.45 -13.63
CA GLU A 96 6.27 8.68 -14.71
C GLU A 96 5.21 8.12 -15.67
N ALA A 97 5.56 7.94 -16.95
CA ALA A 97 4.65 7.31 -17.90
C ALA A 97 4.51 5.81 -17.57
N VAL A 98 3.30 5.38 -17.24
CA VAL A 98 3.00 3.99 -16.87
C VAL A 98 1.95 3.37 -17.78
N LEU A 99 2.24 2.15 -18.25
CA LEU A 99 1.34 1.29 -18.98
C LEU A 99 1.14 -0.01 -18.19
N VAL A 100 -0.07 -0.55 -18.17
CA VAL A 100 -0.35 -1.91 -17.67
C VAL A 100 -0.74 -2.77 -18.85
N LEU A 101 -0.03 -3.88 -19.04
CA LEU A 101 -0.29 -4.84 -20.10
C LEU A 101 -0.83 -6.15 -19.53
N ASP A 102 -1.72 -6.79 -20.26
CA ASP A 102 -2.19 -8.13 -19.94
C ASP A 102 -1.20 -9.24 -20.35
N SER A 103 -1.62 -10.50 -20.25
CA SER A 103 -0.82 -11.67 -20.62
C SER A 103 -0.53 -11.78 -22.13
N ARG A 104 -1.28 -11.07 -22.97
CA ARG A 104 -1.10 -10.95 -24.42
C ARG A 104 -0.25 -9.74 -24.81
N LEU A 105 0.19 -8.95 -23.83
CA LEU A 105 0.86 -7.66 -24.00
C LEU A 105 -0.01 -6.58 -24.63
N GLU A 106 -1.33 -6.71 -24.49
CA GLU A 106 -2.30 -5.68 -24.85
C GLU A 106 -2.42 -4.68 -23.69
N ILE A 107 -2.42 -3.39 -24.02
CA ILE A 107 -2.49 -2.32 -23.03
C ILE A 107 -3.89 -2.34 -22.39
N ARG A 108 -3.94 -2.62 -21.09
CA ARG A 108 -5.18 -2.62 -20.32
C ARG A 108 -5.43 -1.31 -19.57
N ALA A 109 -4.37 -0.61 -19.19
CA ALA A 109 -4.46 0.70 -18.54
C ALA A 109 -3.23 1.56 -18.85
N VAL A 110 -3.41 2.88 -18.76
CA VAL A 110 -2.37 3.90 -18.93
C VAL A 110 -2.65 5.05 -17.96
N ASN A 111 -1.63 5.78 -17.51
CA ASN A 111 -1.83 7.04 -16.78
C ASN A 111 -1.75 8.26 -17.70
N ARG A 112 -2.14 9.44 -17.20
CA ARG A 112 -2.01 10.73 -17.90
C ARG A 112 -0.58 10.99 -18.40
N SER A 113 0.45 10.65 -17.63
CA SER A 113 1.84 10.83 -18.06
C SER A 113 2.18 9.98 -19.29
N ALA A 114 1.62 8.78 -19.42
CA ALA A 114 1.77 7.95 -20.61
C ALA A 114 1.04 8.53 -21.84
N GLU A 115 -0.15 9.10 -21.66
CA GLU A 115 -0.86 9.80 -22.74
C GLU A 115 -0.02 10.97 -23.29
N VAL A 116 0.54 11.77 -22.39
CA VAL A 116 1.43 12.89 -22.74
C VAL A 116 2.69 12.40 -23.43
N PHE A 117 3.38 11.41 -22.85
CA PHE A 117 4.61 10.85 -23.42
C PHE A 117 4.39 10.27 -24.83
N LEU A 118 3.26 9.60 -25.06
CA LEU A 118 2.94 8.98 -26.34
C LEU A 118 2.25 9.93 -27.32
N GLY A 119 1.75 11.07 -26.85
CA GLY A 119 0.98 12.01 -27.66
C GLY A 119 -0.37 11.44 -28.12
N ARG A 120 -0.97 10.53 -27.34
CA ARG A 120 -2.18 9.77 -27.72
C ARG A 120 -3.14 9.65 -26.55
N GLN A 121 -4.44 9.71 -26.83
CA GLN A 121 -5.47 9.56 -25.80
C GLN A 121 -5.59 8.09 -25.37
N ARG A 122 -6.05 7.84 -24.14
CA ARG A 122 -6.29 6.50 -23.57
C ARG A 122 -7.12 5.62 -24.50
N GLY A 123 -8.15 6.17 -25.13
CA GLY A 123 -9.03 5.44 -26.06
C GLY A 123 -8.29 4.86 -27.27
N ASP A 124 -7.19 5.50 -27.69
CA ASP A 124 -6.36 5.03 -28.80
C ASP A 124 -5.30 4.01 -28.36
N LEU A 125 -5.04 3.91 -27.05
CA LEU A 125 -3.98 3.09 -26.47
C LEU A 125 -4.52 1.76 -25.94
N VAL A 126 -5.64 1.80 -25.23
CA VAL A 126 -6.22 0.61 -24.58
C VAL A 126 -6.69 -0.41 -25.62
N GLY A 127 -6.36 -1.68 -25.39
CA GLY A 127 -6.63 -2.79 -26.31
C GLY A 127 -5.60 -2.98 -27.41
N ARG A 128 -4.58 -2.10 -27.51
CA ARG A 128 -3.51 -2.23 -28.50
C ARG A 128 -2.30 -2.99 -27.97
N GLY A 129 -1.59 -3.66 -28.86
CA GLY A 129 -0.33 -4.33 -28.54
C GLY A 129 0.78 -3.34 -28.17
N CYS A 130 1.56 -3.65 -27.14
CA CYS A 130 2.64 -2.79 -26.69
C CYS A 130 3.73 -2.57 -27.76
N ASP A 131 3.94 -3.55 -28.63
CA ASP A 131 4.86 -3.50 -29.76
C ASP A 131 4.42 -2.48 -30.81
N GLU A 132 3.12 -2.40 -31.08
CA GLU A 132 2.53 -1.46 -32.02
C GLU A 132 2.54 -0.01 -31.47
N VAL A 133 2.40 0.14 -30.14
CA VAL A 133 2.40 1.46 -29.48
C VAL A 133 3.81 1.98 -29.24
N LEU A 134 4.67 1.19 -28.59
CA LEU A 134 6.02 1.62 -28.22
C LEU A 134 7.02 1.44 -29.36
N ALA A 135 6.75 0.56 -30.34
CA ALA A 135 7.68 0.21 -31.41
C ALA A 135 9.11 -0.03 -30.89
N CYS A 136 9.22 -0.69 -29.73
CA CYS A 136 10.44 -0.79 -28.95
C CYS A 136 11.53 -1.51 -29.75
N ARG A 137 12.62 -0.81 -30.07
CA ARG A 137 13.74 -1.40 -30.81
C ARG A 137 14.63 -2.27 -29.95
N THR A 138 14.56 -2.17 -28.64
CA THR A 138 15.32 -3.05 -27.73
C THR A 138 14.63 -4.38 -27.51
N CYS A 139 13.35 -4.49 -27.89
CA CYS A 139 12.74 -5.79 -28.14
C CYS A 139 13.37 -6.52 -29.35
N GLY A 140 14.38 -5.93 -30.02
CA GLY A 140 15.34 -6.60 -30.90
C GLY A 140 16.50 -5.70 -31.38
N ALA A 141 17.71 -5.96 -30.84
CA ALA A 141 19.06 -5.69 -31.38
C ALA A 141 19.95 -4.63 -30.66
N GLY A 142 20.70 -5.11 -29.67
CA GLY A 142 22.08 -4.66 -29.33
C GLY A 142 22.99 -5.89 -29.17
N PRO A 143 24.34 -5.75 -29.13
CA PRO A 143 25.29 -6.82 -29.52
C PRO A 143 25.38 -8.06 -28.62
N LEU A 144 24.50 -8.23 -27.63
CA LEU A 144 24.42 -9.42 -26.79
C LEU A 144 22.95 -9.84 -26.56
N ALA A 145 22.34 -10.42 -27.61
CA ALA A 145 21.14 -11.29 -27.63
C ALA A 145 19.76 -10.69 -28.01
N GLY A 146 19.40 -10.84 -29.30
CA GLY A 146 18.11 -11.42 -29.77
C GLY A 146 16.74 -10.75 -29.45
N PRO A 147 15.62 -11.35 -29.92
CA PRO A 147 14.25 -10.82 -29.86
C PRO A 147 13.59 -11.07 -28.48
N SER A 148 14.13 -10.51 -27.41
CA SER A 148 13.67 -10.77 -26.04
C SER A 148 12.78 -9.65 -25.51
N CYS A 149 11.50 -9.70 -25.86
CA CYS A 149 10.50 -8.81 -25.25
C CYS A 149 10.48 -9.02 -23.73
N LEU A 150 10.80 -7.96 -22.98
CA LEU A 150 10.92 -8.03 -21.52
C LEU A 150 9.57 -8.21 -20.83
N GLY A 151 8.48 -7.71 -21.43
CA GLY A 151 7.12 -8.05 -21.02
C GLY A 151 6.90 -9.56 -21.03
N LYS A 152 7.29 -10.26 -22.12
CA LYS A 152 7.19 -11.73 -22.20
C LYS A 152 8.06 -12.41 -21.14
N ALA A 153 9.27 -11.90 -20.90
CA ALA A 153 10.17 -12.47 -19.88
C ALA A 153 9.58 -12.38 -18.46
N VAL A 154 8.96 -11.25 -18.10
CA VAL A 154 8.29 -11.10 -16.81
C VAL A 154 7.05 -11.99 -16.71
N LEU A 155 6.20 -12.02 -17.76
CA LEU A 155 5.00 -12.87 -17.78
C LEU A 155 5.32 -14.37 -17.67
N ALA A 156 6.44 -14.80 -18.26
CA ALA A 156 6.96 -16.17 -18.17
C ALA A 156 7.47 -16.58 -16.78
N GLY A 157 7.42 -15.69 -15.78
CA GLY A 157 7.82 -15.97 -14.40
C GLY A 157 9.01 -15.17 -13.88
N GLY A 158 9.48 -14.16 -14.61
CA GLY A 158 10.50 -13.24 -14.13
C GLY A 158 10.02 -12.39 -12.95
N SER A 159 10.91 -12.09 -12.01
CA SER A 159 10.66 -11.20 -10.85
C SER A 159 10.50 -9.72 -11.24
N GLY A 160 10.68 -9.40 -12.51
CA GLY A 160 10.67 -8.04 -13.05
C GLY A 160 12.00 -7.69 -13.69
N VAL A 161 11.99 -6.62 -14.48
CA VAL A 161 13.19 -6.01 -15.07
C VAL A 161 13.25 -4.57 -14.60
N ARG A 162 14.43 -4.10 -14.21
CA ARG A 162 14.64 -2.72 -13.75
C ARG A 162 15.67 -2.05 -14.63
N HIS A 163 15.46 -0.76 -14.87
CA HIS A 163 16.46 0.11 -15.46
C HIS A 163 17.00 -0.32 -16.82
N ALA A 164 16.23 -1.09 -17.58
CA ALA A 164 16.66 -1.55 -18.88
C ALA A 164 16.41 -0.45 -19.92
N ARG A 165 17.42 -0.22 -20.75
CA ARG A 165 17.42 0.85 -21.75
C ARG A 165 16.68 0.41 -22.98
N ALA A 166 15.92 1.33 -23.57
CA ALA A 166 15.38 1.12 -24.89
C ALA A 166 15.12 2.38 -25.70
N LEU A 167 15.01 2.20 -27.01
CA LEU A 167 14.52 3.23 -27.91
C LEU A 167 13.05 2.92 -28.23
N VAL A 168 12.15 3.84 -27.89
CA VAL A 168 10.70 3.70 -28.09
C VAL A 168 10.14 4.91 -28.83
N ARG A 169 8.96 4.75 -29.43
CA ARG A 169 8.19 5.84 -29.99
C ARG A 169 7.59 6.70 -28.87
N ALA A 170 7.77 8.02 -28.97
CA ALA A 170 7.11 9.03 -28.17
C ALA A 170 6.36 10.03 -29.09
N ALA A 171 5.69 11.03 -28.50
CA ALA A 171 4.95 12.06 -29.22
C ALA A 171 5.82 12.79 -30.27
N ASP A 172 7.01 13.22 -29.87
CA ASP A 172 7.93 14.03 -30.68
C ASP A 172 8.95 13.18 -31.48
N GLY A 173 8.73 11.88 -31.56
CA GLY A 173 9.59 10.93 -32.28
C GLY A 173 10.24 9.88 -31.38
N PRO A 174 11.24 9.13 -31.88
CA PRO A 174 11.92 8.10 -31.11
C PRO A 174 12.76 8.70 -29.97
N VAL A 175 12.58 8.19 -28.75
CA VAL A 175 13.27 8.66 -27.54
C VAL A 175 13.93 7.49 -26.82
N GLU A 176 15.17 7.68 -26.38
CA GLU A 176 15.84 6.72 -25.50
C GLU A 176 15.26 6.83 -24.09
N VAL A 177 14.87 5.69 -23.55
CA VAL A 177 14.20 5.56 -22.26
C VAL A 177 14.86 4.49 -21.42
N ARG A 178 14.61 4.57 -20.13
CA ARG A 178 14.84 3.53 -19.16
C ARG A 178 13.48 3.04 -18.70
N PHE A 179 13.13 1.78 -18.99
CA PHE A 179 11.91 1.20 -18.48
C PHE A 179 12.17 0.26 -17.29
N SER A 180 11.12 0.04 -16.51
CA SER A 180 11.03 -1.08 -15.59
C SER A 180 9.76 -1.87 -15.87
N HIS A 181 9.88 -3.20 -15.88
CA HIS A 181 8.75 -4.12 -16.00
C HIS A 181 8.52 -4.78 -14.64
N VAL A 182 7.31 -4.68 -14.09
CA VAL A 182 6.96 -5.24 -12.78
C VAL A 182 5.76 -6.18 -12.98
N PRO A 183 5.81 -7.43 -12.49
CA PRO A 183 4.63 -8.28 -12.53
C PRO A 183 3.53 -7.70 -11.63
N VAL A 184 2.29 -7.70 -12.12
CA VAL A 184 1.11 -7.27 -11.40
C VAL A 184 0.09 -8.40 -11.42
N ALA A 185 -0.54 -8.68 -10.27
CA ALA A 185 -1.66 -9.61 -10.21
C ALA A 185 -2.94 -8.87 -10.62
N ALA A 186 -3.62 -9.37 -11.65
CA ALA A 186 -4.95 -8.88 -12.00
C ALA A 186 -6.00 -9.42 -11.00
N ALA A 187 -7.15 -8.74 -10.92
CA ALA A 187 -8.23 -9.10 -10.00
C ALA A 187 -8.82 -10.51 -10.26
N ASP A 188 -8.72 -11.00 -11.49
CA ASP A 188 -9.13 -12.34 -11.91
C ASP A 188 -8.04 -13.41 -11.71
N GLY A 189 -6.91 -13.05 -11.09
CA GLY A 189 -5.77 -13.94 -10.86
C GLY A 189 -4.84 -14.12 -12.07
N THR A 190 -5.13 -13.49 -13.21
CA THR A 190 -4.24 -13.50 -14.37
C THR A 190 -3.00 -12.65 -14.12
N ARG A 191 -1.92 -12.96 -14.87
CA ARG A 191 -0.69 -12.17 -14.82
C ARG A 191 -0.78 -10.98 -15.78
N ALA A 192 -0.50 -9.81 -15.23
CA ALA A 192 -0.27 -8.58 -15.95
C ALA A 192 1.18 -8.09 -15.71
N VAL A 193 1.61 -7.13 -16.50
CA VAL A 193 2.89 -6.45 -16.31
C VAL A 193 2.70 -4.94 -16.37
N ALA A 194 3.16 -4.22 -15.36
CA ALA A 194 3.27 -2.77 -15.40
C ALA A 194 4.62 -2.38 -16.00
N ILE A 195 4.62 -1.41 -16.90
CA ILE A 195 5.79 -0.79 -17.50
C ILE A 195 5.84 0.65 -17.06
N SER A 196 6.87 1.04 -16.32
CA SER A 196 7.21 2.45 -16.12
C SER A 196 8.27 2.89 -17.12
N ILE A 197 8.14 4.10 -17.67
CA ILE A 197 8.98 4.64 -18.73
C ILE A 197 9.58 5.97 -18.25
N HIS A 198 10.90 6.06 -18.27
CA HIS A 198 11.65 7.27 -17.94
C HIS A 198 12.53 7.69 -19.11
N PRO A 199 12.32 8.85 -19.74
CA PRO A 199 13.26 9.40 -20.72
C PRO A 199 14.67 9.51 -20.13
N THR A 200 15.70 9.14 -20.89
CA THR A 200 17.10 9.26 -20.44
C THR A 200 17.66 10.68 -20.58
N HIS A 201 16.99 11.53 -21.34
CA HIS A 201 17.28 12.96 -21.48
C HIS A 201 15.98 13.75 -21.31
N ALA A 202 15.94 14.61 -20.28
CA ALA A 202 15.00 15.71 -20.12
C ALA A 202 15.82 17.00 -20.00
#